data_AF-A0A972XFK7-F1
#
_entry.id   AF-A0A972XFK7-F1
#
_cell.length_a   1.000
_cell.length_b   1.000
_cell.length_c   1.000
_cell.angle_alpha   90.00
_cell.angle_beta   90.00
_cell.angle_gamma   90.00
#
_symmetry.space_group_name_H-M   'P 1'
#
loop_
_entity.id
_entity.type
_entity.pdbx_description
1 polymer ?
#
loop_
_entity_poly.entity_id
_entity_poly.type
_entity_poly.pdbx_seq_one_letter_code
_entity_poly.pdbx_strand_id
1 'polypeptide(L)'
;MSEYSKKVRSALDVAVTAIGGQPRAGQIEMAEAVANALSDRHHLLVQAGTGTGKSLAYLVPALVHGKKVLVATATLALQRQLIERDLPKIKAALDKELKRDISFAIYKG
;
A
#
# COMPACT_ATOMS: atom_id res chain seq x y z
N MET A 1 -10.60 -14.00 -9.16
CA MET A 1 -9.50 -13.31 -8.44
C MET A 1 -8.28 -14.21 -8.41
N SER A 2 -7.13 -13.71 -8.85
CA SER A 2 -5.83 -14.41 -8.72
C SER A 2 -5.46 -14.61 -7.24
N GLU A 3 -4.59 -15.57 -6.94
CA GLU A 3 -4.04 -15.77 -5.59
C GLU A 3 -3.40 -14.49 -5.05
N TYR A 4 -2.73 -13.74 -5.93
CA TYR A 4 -2.13 -12.45 -5.63
C TYR A 4 -3.14 -11.39 -5.19
N SER A 5 -4.27 -11.26 -5.90
CA SER A 5 -5.35 -10.33 -5.54
C SER A 5 -5.99 -10.68 -4.18
N LYS A 6 -6.17 -11.97 -3.87
CA LYS A 6 -6.63 -12.41 -2.54
C LYS A 6 -5.65 -12.00 -1.44
N LYS A 7 -4.34 -12.17 -1.67
CA LYS A 7 -3.30 -11.77 -0.72
C LYS A 7 -3.26 -10.26 -0.48
N VAL A 8 -3.45 -9.46 -1.55
CA VAL A 8 -3.56 -8.00 -1.43
C VAL A 8 -4.77 -7.60 -0.61
N ARG A 9 -5.92 -8.24 -0.83
CA ARG A 9 -7.14 -7.95 -0.07
C ARG A 9 -7.00 -8.29 1.41
N SER A 10 -6.46 -9.47 1.73
CA SER A 10 -6.16 -9.87 3.12
C SER A 10 -5.23 -8.87 3.81
N ALA A 11 -4.13 -8.51 3.14
CA ALA A 11 -3.17 -7.54 3.68
C ALA A 11 -3.78 -6.13 3.85
N LEU A 12 -4.68 -5.72 2.95
CA LEU A 12 -5.35 -4.42 3.05
C LEU A 12 -6.28 -4.39 4.25
N ASP A 13 -7.07 -5.45 4.46
CA ASP A 13 -7.98 -5.57 5.60
C ASP A 13 -7.21 -5.54 6.93
N VAL A 14 -6.07 -6.23 7.01
CA VAL A 14 -5.16 -6.21 8.17
C VAL A 14 -4.61 -4.79 8.41
N ALA A 15 -4.12 -4.13 7.36
CA ALA A 15 -3.55 -2.78 7.47
C ALA A 15 -4.59 -1.73 7.90
N VAL A 16 -5.82 -1.82 7.36
CA VAL A 16 -6.94 -0.94 7.72
C VAL A 16 -7.36 -1.17 9.17
N THR A 17 -7.45 -2.42 9.60
CA THR A 17 -7.79 -2.77 10.99
C THR A 17 -6.73 -2.27 11.97
N ALA A 18 -5.46 -2.41 11.63
CA ALA A 18 -4.33 -1.96 12.46
C ALA A 18 -4.36 -0.45 12.78
N ILE A 19 -4.99 0.35 11.93
CA ILE A 19 -5.13 1.80 12.13
C ILE A 19 -6.51 2.21 12.67
N GLY A 20 -7.35 1.24 13.08
CA GLY A 20 -8.73 1.50 13.53
C GLY A 20 -9.64 2.02 12.42
N GLY A 21 -9.29 1.76 11.16
CA GLY A 21 -10.06 2.18 9.99
C GLY A 21 -11.19 1.21 9.63
N GLN A 22 -11.89 1.52 8.55
CA GLN A 22 -12.89 0.64 7.94
C GLN A 22 -12.62 0.54 6.43
N PRO A 23 -12.82 -0.65 5.82
CA PRO A 23 -12.64 -0.83 4.38
C PRO A 23 -13.54 0.10 3.56
N ARG A 24 -13.05 0.55 2.41
CA ARG A 24 -13.80 1.42 1.48
C ARG A 24 -13.71 0.89 0.07
N ALA A 25 -14.83 0.89 -0.65
CA ALA A 25 -14.91 0.33 -2.00
C ALA A 25 -13.83 0.89 -2.95
N GLY A 26 -13.68 2.21 -3.06
CA GLY A 26 -12.66 2.83 -3.91
C GLY A 26 -11.21 2.56 -3.47
N GLN A 27 -10.98 2.29 -2.17
CA GLN A 27 -9.67 1.88 -1.68
C GLN A 27 -9.32 0.46 -2.13
N ILE A 28 -10.30 -0.45 -2.03
CA ILE A 28 -10.17 -1.84 -2.48
C ILE A 28 -9.97 -1.88 -3.99
N GLU A 29 -10.79 -1.16 -4.75
CA GLU A 29 -10.69 -1.06 -6.21
C GLU A 29 -9.31 -0.55 -6.65
N MET A 30 -8.84 0.54 -6.03
CA MET A 30 -7.51 1.07 -6.31
C MET A 30 -6.40 0.07 -5.95
N ALA A 31 -6.51 -0.63 -4.82
CA ALA A 31 -5.50 -1.60 -4.40
C ALA A 31 -5.42 -2.81 -5.35
N GLU A 32 -6.56 -3.31 -5.81
CA GLU A 32 -6.63 -4.39 -6.81
C GLU A 32 -6.09 -3.93 -8.16
N ALA A 33 -6.41 -2.71 -8.59
CA ALA A 33 -5.88 -2.14 -9.83
C ALA A 33 -4.35 -1.99 -9.77
N VAL A 34 -3.80 -1.46 -8.67
CA VAL A 34 -2.35 -1.34 -8.45
C VAL A 34 -1.68 -2.72 -8.42
N ALA A 35 -2.32 -3.71 -7.77
CA ALA A 35 -1.81 -5.08 -7.76
C ALA A 35 -1.68 -5.64 -9.19
N ASN A 36 -2.72 -5.51 -9.99
CA ASN A 36 -2.71 -5.98 -11.39
C ASN A 36 -1.64 -5.26 -12.21
N ALA A 37 -1.51 -3.93 -12.07
CA ALA A 37 -0.48 -3.15 -12.75
C ALA A 37 0.94 -3.60 -12.42
N LEU A 38 1.21 -3.90 -11.14
CA LEU A 38 2.52 -4.40 -10.69
C LEU A 38 2.81 -5.83 -11.18
N SER A 39 1.78 -6.70 -11.20
CA SER A 39 1.89 -8.09 -11.68
C SER A 39 2.13 -8.14 -13.19
N ASP A 40 1.29 -7.44 -13.94
CA ASP A 40 1.20 -7.54 -15.39
C ASP A 40 2.12 -6.52 -16.09
N ARG A 41 2.80 -5.67 -15.31
CA ARG A 41 3.79 -4.68 -15.75
C ARG A 41 3.24 -3.66 -16.76
N HIS A 42 2.07 -3.12 -16.49
CA HIS A 42 1.50 -2.02 -17.27
C HIS A 42 1.37 -0.73 -16.43
N HIS A 43 1.19 0.40 -17.11
CA HIS A 43 0.93 1.67 -16.45
C HIS A 43 -0.54 1.79 -16.04
N LEU A 44 -0.78 2.33 -14.85
CA LEU A 44 -2.10 2.59 -14.31
C LEU A 44 -2.21 4.06 -13.92
N LEU A 45 -3.29 4.71 -14.36
CA LEU A 45 -3.68 6.04 -13.90
C LEU A 45 -4.91 5.90 -13.00
N VAL A 46 -4.81 6.41 -11.77
CA VAL A 46 -5.92 6.41 -10.81
C VAL A 46 -6.19 7.84 -10.35
N GLN A 47 -7.45 8.26 -10.42
CA GLN A 47 -7.92 9.48 -9.76
C GLN A 47 -8.59 9.11 -8.44
N ALA A 48 -8.03 9.58 -7.33
CA ALA A 48 -8.59 9.37 -6.00
C ALA A 48 -8.67 10.70 -5.25
N GLY A 49 -9.87 11.02 -4.74
CA GLY A 49 -10.09 12.21 -3.90
C GLY A 49 -9.30 12.20 -2.60
N THR A 50 -9.30 13.33 -1.88
CA THR A 50 -8.74 13.40 -0.53
C THR A 50 -9.55 12.52 0.45
N GLY A 51 -8.90 12.00 1.49
CA GLY A 51 -9.57 11.18 2.50
C GLY A 51 -9.98 9.77 2.04
N THR A 52 -9.80 9.38 0.78
CA THR A 52 -10.19 8.07 0.21
C THR A 52 -9.37 6.87 0.71
N GLY A 53 -8.27 7.11 1.43
CA GLY A 53 -7.36 6.04 1.85
C GLY A 53 -6.34 5.61 0.79
N LYS A 54 -6.10 6.47 -0.21
CA LYS A 54 -5.17 6.24 -1.34
C LYS A 54 -3.78 5.75 -0.92
N SER A 55 -3.25 6.21 0.23
CA SER A 55 -1.93 5.78 0.70
C SER A 55 -1.86 4.27 0.93
N LEU A 56 -2.80 3.70 1.69
CA LEU A 56 -2.83 2.24 1.88
C LEU A 56 -3.12 1.50 0.57
N ALA A 57 -3.95 2.08 -0.29
CA ALA A 57 -4.31 1.47 -1.57
C ALA A 57 -3.11 1.27 -2.50
N TYR A 58 -2.09 2.13 -2.50
CA TYR A 58 -0.85 1.87 -3.24
C TYR A 58 0.25 1.20 -2.41
N LEU A 59 0.32 1.45 -1.10
CA LEU A 59 1.37 0.89 -0.24
C LEU A 59 1.21 -0.60 -0.01
N VAL A 60 -0.02 -1.06 0.28
CA VAL A 60 -0.28 -2.47 0.58
C VAL A 60 0.07 -3.37 -0.60
N PRO A 61 -0.44 -3.16 -1.83
CA PRO A 61 -0.05 -4.01 -2.97
C PRO A 61 1.44 -3.88 -3.30
N ALA A 62 2.06 -2.71 -3.11
CA ALA A 62 3.51 -2.55 -3.29
C ALA A 62 4.32 -3.42 -2.31
N LEU A 63 3.87 -3.50 -1.05
CA LEU A 63 4.47 -4.40 -0.07
C LEU A 63 4.18 -5.85 -0.46
N VAL A 64 2.94 -6.23 -0.70
CA VAL A 64 2.59 -7.62 -1.08
C VAL A 64 3.37 -8.12 -2.30
N HIS A 65 3.69 -7.23 -3.26
CA HIS A 65 4.52 -7.52 -4.44
C HIS A 65 5.89 -8.13 -4.11
N GLY A 66 6.48 -7.75 -2.97
CA GLY A 66 7.71 -8.35 -2.45
C GLY A 66 8.99 -8.04 -3.23
N LYS A 67 8.93 -7.17 -4.23
CA LYS A 67 10.11 -6.55 -4.83
C LYS A 67 10.31 -5.15 -4.28
N LYS A 68 11.48 -4.56 -4.54
CA LYS A 68 11.74 -3.15 -4.20
C LYS A 68 10.78 -2.26 -5.00
N VAL A 69 10.09 -1.35 -4.32
CA VAL A 69 9.18 -0.38 -4.92
C VAL A 69 9.60 1.02 -4.51
N LEU A 70 9.65 1.94 -5.48
CA LEU A 70 9.87 3.36 -5.23
C LEU A 70 8.51 4.09 -5.25
N VAL A 71 8.19 4.80 -4.17
CA VAL A 71 7.03 5.68 -4.10
C VAL A 71 7.50 7.13 -4.22
N ALA A 72 7.17 7.77 -5.34
CA ALA A 72 7.44 9.19 -5.56
C ALA A 72 6.22 10.03 -5.14
N THR A 73 6.45 11.09 -4.37
CA THR A 73 5.39 12.03 -3.93
C THR A 73 5.80 13.47 -4.22
N ALA A 74 4.82 14.35 -4.41
CA ALA A 74 5.04 15.73 -4.83
C ALA A 74 5.87 16.59 -3.86
N THR A 75 5.86 16.31 -2.55
CA THR A 75 6.55 17.15 -1.56
C THR A 75 7.27 16.32 -0.50
N LEU A 76 8.29 16.89 0.13
CA LEU A 76 9.00 16.28 1.27
C LEU A 76 8.07 15.99 2.45
N ALA A 77 7.07 16.83 2.69
CA ALA A 77 6.08 16.62 3.73
C ALA A 77 5.28 15.33 3.51
N LEU A 78 4.90 15.04 2.26
CA LEU A 78 4.22 13.79 1.92
C LEU A 78 5.14 12.57 2.09
N GLN A 79 6.43 12.67 1.73
CA GLN A 79 7.40 11.59 1.95
C GLN A 79 7.55 11.28 3.45
N ARG A 80 7.72 12.33 4.28
CA ARG A 80 7.80 12.19 5.74
C ARG A 80 6.54 11.57 6.30
N GLN A 81 5.36 11.97 5.82
CA GLN A 81 4.10 11.37 6.23
C GLN A 81 4.09 9.85 6.03
N LEU A 82 4.61 9.35 4.90
CA LEU A 82 4.67 7.90 4.67
C LEU A 82 5.61 7.20 5.64
N ILE A 83 6.82 7.72 5.84
CA ILE A 83 7.89 7.05 6.59
C ILE A 83 7.74 7.21 8.10
N GLU A 84 7.28 8.36 8.58
CA GLU A 84 7.19 8.66 10.02
C GLU A 84 5.83 8.28 10.61
N ARG A 85 4.79 8.10 9.77
CA ARG A 85 3.43 7.89 10.25
C ARG A 85 2.71 6.73 9.59
N ASP A 86 2.56 6.74 8.27
CA ASP A 86 1.64 5.80 7.62
C ASP A 86 2.21 4.37 7.61
N LEU A 87 3.48 4.18 7.22
CA LEU A 87 4.16 2.87 7.19
C LEU A 87 4.42 2.28 8.59
N PRO A 88 4.93 3.03 9.59
CA PRO A 88 5.14 2.50 10.94
C PRO A 88 3.86 1.94 11.58
N LYS A 89 2.71 2.57 11.32
CA LYS A 89 1.41 2.15 11.88
C LYS A 89 0.93 0.79 11.35
N ILE A 90 1.32 0.40 10.14
CA ILE A 90 0.89 -0.86 9.51
C ILE A 90 1.97 -1.93 9.50
N LYS A 91 3.23 -1.57 9.77
CA LYS A 91 4.39 -2.46 9.67
C LYS A 91 4.21 -3.77 10.45
N ALA A 92 3.98 -3.68 11.76
CA ALA A 92 3.90 -4.88 12.61
C ALA A 92 2.77 -5.83 12.19
N ALA A 93 1.63 -5.29 11.78
CA ALA A 93 0.49 -6.07 11.30
C ALA A 93 0.81 -6.76 9.97
N LEU A 94 1.44 -6.04 9.04
CA LEU A 94 1.83 -6.57 7.74
C LEU A 94 3.03 -7.53 7.81
N ASP A 95 3.98 -7.35 8.74
CA ASP A 95 5.08 -8.29 8.94
C ASP A 95 4.55 -9.67 9.31
N LYS A 96 3.55 -9.70 10.22
CA LYS A 96 2.87 -10.93 10.64
C LYS A 96 2.07 -11.56 9.50
N GLU A 97 1.30 -10.76 8.79
CA GLU A 97 0.46 -11.23 7.67
C GLU A 97 1.29 -11.77 6.51
N LEU A 98 2.38 -11.08 6.16
CA LEU A 98 3.24 -11.44 5.04
C LEU A 98 4.37 -12.40 5.43
N LYS A 99 4.50 -12.73 6.72
CA LYS A 99 5.54 -13.59 7.29
C LYS A 99 6.95 -13.18 6.88
N ARG A 100 7.23 -11.87 6.91
CA ARG A 100 8.53 -11.31 6.53
C ARG A 100 8.75 -9.95 7.18
N ASP A 101 10.00 -9.54 7.35
CA ASP A 101 10.33 -8.20 7.84
C ASP A 101 10.27 -7.18 6.70
N ILE A 102 9.38 -6.20 6.83
CA ILE A 102 9.23 -5.10 5.89
C ILE A 102 10.18 -3.97 6.27
N SER A 103 11.02 -3.53 5.32
CA SER A 103 11.84 -2.33 5.46
C SER A 103 11.36 -1.22 4.54
N PHE A 104 11.56 0.02 4.97
CA PHE A 104 11.28 1.24 4.21
C PHE A 104 12.27 2.33 4.60
N ALA A 105 12.61 3.17 3.64
CA ALA A 105 13.54 4.28 3.84
C ALA A 105 13.18 5.44 2.91
N ILE A 106 13.65 6.64 3.25
CA ILE A 106 13.61 7.78 2.35
C ILE A 106 14.76 7.64 1.35
N TYR A 107 14.45 7.69 0.06
CA TYR A 107 15.43 7.83 -1.00
C TYR A 107 15.60 9.30 -1.37
N LYS A 108 16.82 9.82 -1.20
CA LYS A 108 17.22 11.18 -1.61
C LYS A 108 18.43 11.08 -2.54
N GLY A 109 18.39 11.84 -3.63
CA GLY A 109 19.56 12.17 -4.43
C GLY A 109 20.30 13.36 -3.83
#